data_AF-A0AB34CG14-F1
#
_entry.id   AF-A0AB34CG14-F1
#
_cell.length_a   1.000
_cell.length_b   1.000
_cell.length_c   1.000
_cell.angle_alpha   90.00
_cell.angle_beta   90.00
_cell.angle_gamma   90.00
#
_symmetry.space_group_name_H-M   'P 1'
#
loop_
_entity.id
_entity.type
_entity.pdbx_description
1 polymer ?
#
loop_
_entity_poly.entity_id
_entity_poly.type
_entity_poly.pdbx_seq_one_letter_code
_entity_poly.pdbx_strand_id
1 'polypeptide(L)'
;MRLFIQSQIREYPLKLFNVLPMALVVLLTGCTTASDKTADKESSLNDTLPKLTLQNVLPTVASNEQCNAQMDSDILFGVGFLLYENQELDAAKTCMVLAAPKHPRAFCYLSMIAGQDESKTDEQRNTESFNYMAYSALQNDWCAEYGLYQAYNYGHTSAKQDTALALRWLERSARHGYPEAQKDLIEKYEEQGNLSAAYAWTRIMAKADDTTAADALKARMSAAQITDGEQRYTQLTGQVTSKQALYAEAREEDVGRYSAEIYQDYPDTFKGLSSAERYNYVKQSMFKAIDLPFVKGRGHVLSYIVVNRQAQLKKPGVDIAQDKKIVAVMKDDELSVAETIAQALSIVNKTYR
;
A
#
# COMPACT_ATOMS: atom_id res chain seq x y z
N MET A 1 -10.98 13.71 -14.07
CA MET A 1 -10.06 14.16 -15.14
C MET A 1 -8.79 13.31 -15.05
N ARG A 2 -8.70 12.25 -15.87
CA ARG A 2 -7.64 11.22 -15.79
C ARG A 2 -6.45 11.63 -16.65
N LEU A 3 -5.23 11.57 -16.10
CA LEU A 3 -3.98 11.77 -16.82
C LEU A 3 -3.38 10.41 -17.18
N PHE A 4 -3.40 10.09 -18.47
CA PHE A 4 -2.57 9.07 -19.10
C PHE A 4 -1.21 9.70 -19.43
N ILE A 5 -0.10 9.09 -19.02
CA ILE A 5 1.24 9.44 -19.50
C ILE A 5 1.83 8.19 -20.14
N GLN A 6 2.05 8.25 -21.45
CA GLN A 6 2.78 7.25 -22.22
C GLN A 6 4.25 7.24 -21.79
N SER A 7 4.73 6.07 -21.36
CA SER A 7 6.15 5.81 -21.08
C SER A 7 6.91 5.56 -22.39
N GLN A 8 7.89 6.40 -22.69
CA GLN A 8 8.91 6.16 -23.73
C GLN A 8 10.22 5.78 -23.01
N ILE A 9 10.50 4.48 -22.89
CA ILE A 9 11.77 3.99 -22.38
C ILE A 9 12.77 3.97 -23.52
N ARG A 10 13.80 4.82 -23.44
CA ARG A 10 14.96 4.81 -24.32
C ARG A 10 16.07 4.03 -23.60
N GLU A 11 16.44 2.89 -24.17
CA GLU A 11 17.51 2.03 -23.66
C GLU A 11 18.87 2.73 -23.71
N TYR A 12 19.64 2.65 -22.63
CA TYR A 12 21.08 2.94 -22.62
C TYR A 12 21.84 1.73 -22.05
N PRO A 13 22.91 1.26 -22.71
CA PRO A 13 23.65 0.07 -22.28
C PRO A 13 24.59 0.37 -21.09
N LEU A 14 24.51 -0.49 -20.07
CA LEU A 14 25.46 -0.58 -18.96
C LEU A 14 26.86 -0.96 -19.47
N LYS A 15 27.86 -0.13 -19.18
CA LYS A 15 29.28 -0.52 -19.24
C LYS A 15 29.76 -0.93 -17.84
N LEU A 16 30.16 -2.19 -17.72
CA LEU A 16 30.90 -2.74 -16.59
C LEU A 16 32.29 -2.10 -16.51
N PHE A 17 32.65 -1.52 -15.38
CA PHE A 17 34.05 -1.33 -14.99
C PHE A 17 34.29 -1.94 -13.63
N ASN A 18 35.21 -2.89 -13.63
CA ASN A 18 35.71 -3.67 -12.52
C ASN A 18 37.03 -3.01 -12.07
N VAL A 19 37.11 -2.41 -10.88
CA VAL A 19 38.39 -2.05 -10.26
C VAL A 19 38.30 -2.21 -8.73
N LEU A 20 39.23 -3.02 -8.20
CA LEU A 20 39.41 -3.37 -6.78
C LEU A 20 39.83 -2.16 -5.90
N PRO A 21 39.73 -2.28 -4.54
CA PRO A 21 39.83 -1.16 -3.62
C PRO A 21 41.28 -0.84 -3.22
N MET A 22 41.64 0.44 -3.24
CA MET A 22 42.86 0.95 -2.59
C MET A 22 42.47 1.59 -1.26
N ALA A 23 42.93 0.99 -0.17
CA ALA A 23 42.91 1.57 1.15
C ALA A 23 43.96 2.71 1.22
N LEU A 24 43.53 3.92 1.57
CA LEU A 24 44.42 5.01 1.95
C LEU A 24 44.09 5.44 3.39
N VAL A 25 44.99 5.07 4.31
CA VAL A 25 45.00 5.57 5.69
C VAL A 25 45.63 6.96 5.66
N VAL A 26 44.86 7.98 6.05
CA VAL A 26 45.38 9.31 6.33
C VAL A 26 45.08 9.65 7.79
N LEU A 27 46.15 9.67 8.60
CA LEU A 27 46.18 10.27 9.93
C LEU A 27 46.20 11.80 9.77
N LEU A 28 45.15 12.48 10.22
CA LEU A 28 45.20 13.92 10.49
C LEU A 28 44.69 14.20 11.91
N THR A 29 45.63 14.70 12.70
CA THR A 29 45.48 15.21 14.05
C THR A 29 44.67 16.51 14.08
N GLY A 30 43.65 16.54 14.92
CA GLY A 30 43.24 17.67 15.76
C GLY A 30 43.03 19.05 15.12
N CYS A 31 41.77 19.38 14.86
CA CYS A 31 41.20 20.70 15.14
C CYS A 31 39.78 20.51 15.67
N THR A 32 39.64 20.59 17.00
CA THR A 32 38.37 20.54 17.71
C THR A 32 37.65 21.86 17.54
N THR A 33 36.68 21.92 16.62
CA THR A 33 35.57 22.88 16.75
C THR A 33 34.47 22.19 17.53
N ALA A 34 34.29 22.64 18.77
CA ALA A 34 33.20 22.24 19.64
C ALA A 34 31.86 22.44 18.94
N SER A 35 31.28 21.32 18.48
CA SER A 35 29.85 21.18 18.16
C SER A 35 29.27 20.16 19.14
N ASP A 36 29.44 20.44 20.44
CA ASP A 36 28.65 19.82 21.50
C ASP A 36 27.68 20.87 22.03
N LYS A 37 26.52 20.94 21.38
CA LYS A 37 25.27 21.44 21.95
C LYS A 37 24.13 20.56 21.44
N THR A 38 23.84 19.53 22.23
CA THR A 38 22.51 18.93 22.37
C THR A 38 21.77 18.64 21.07
N ALA A 39 22.26 17.66 20.30
CA ALA A 39 21.32 16.82 19.58
C ALA A 39 20.73 15.87 20.63
N ASP A 40 19.60 16.26 21.24
CA ASP A 40 18.75 15.28 21.90
C ASP A 40 18.63 14.12 20.93
N LYS A 41 19.03 12.93 21.38
CA LYS A 41 18.90 11.70 20.61
C LYS A 41 17.39 11.45 20.52
N GLU A 42 16.76 12.08 19.55
CA GLU A 42 15.31 12.14 19.39
C GLU A 42 14.80 10.69 19.49
N SER A 43 13.99 10.42 20.50
CA SER A 43 13.52 9.05 20.74
C SER A 43 12.82 8.55 19.48
N SER A 44 13.09 7.29 19.12
CA SER A 44 12.42 6.69 17.98
C SER A 44 10.91 6.75 18.20
N LEU A 45 10.13 7.01 17.15
CA LEU A 45 8.66 6.94 17.24
C LEU A 45 8.20 5.60 17.81
N ASN A 46 8.91 4.51 17.51
CA ASN A 46 8.59 3.18 18.05
C ASN A 46 8.78 3.08 19.58
N ASP A 47 9.56 3.97 20.20
CA ASP A 47 9.73 4.02 21.65
C ASP A 47 8.53 4.64 22.37
N THR A 48 7.65 5.34 21.65
CA THR A 48 6.41 5.90 22.21
C THR A 48 5.27 4.88 22.23
N LEU A 49 5.48 3.68 21.68
CA LEU A 49 4.47 2.63 21.56
C LEU A 49 4.61 1.56 22.64
N PRO A 50 3.49 0.90 23.04
CA PRO A 50 3.53 -0.25 23.92
C PRO A 50 4.39 -1.38 23.31
N LYS A 51 5.06 -2.14 24.18
CA LYS A 51 5.85 -3.31 23.77
C LYS A 51 4.92 -4.49 23.51
N LEU A 52 4.45 -4.60 22.28
CA LEU A 52 3.48 -5.62 21.83
C LEU A 52 4.18 -6.79 21.13
N THR A 53 3.60 -7.98 21.24
CA THR A 53 3.97 -9.18 20.49
C THR A 53 2.76 -9.68 19.70
N LEU A 54 2.99 -10.49 18.66
CA LEU A 54 1.90 -11.07 17.88
C LEU A 54 0.91 -11.84 18.75
N GLN A 55 1.42 -12.60 19.73
CA GLN A 55 0.62 -13.41 20.64
C GLN A 55 -0.21 -12.58 21.63
N ASN A 56 0.27 -11.39 22.00
CA ASN A 56 -0.44 -10.52 22.94
C ASN A 56 -1.48 -9.64 22.24
N VAL A 57 -1.29 -9.36 20.95
CA VAL A 57 -2.19 -8.48 20.19
C VAL A 57 -3.30 -9.24 19.48
N LEU A 58 -3.07 -10.47 19.00
CA LEU A 58 -4.09 -11.26 18.32
C LEU A 58 -4.91 -12.12 19.28
N PRO A 59 -6.26 -12.07 19.21
CA PRO A 59 -7.10 -13.01 19.92
C PRO A 59 -7.09 -14.39 19.24
N THR A 60 -7.46 -15.42 19.99
CA THR A 60 -7.80 -16.73 19.41
C THR A 60 -9.20 -16.67 18.80
N VAL A 61 -9.33 -17.13 17.55
CA VAL A 61 -10.63 -17.23 16.86
C VAL A 61 -10.90 -18.66 16.41
N ALA A 62 -12.17 -19.06 16.41
CA ALA A 62 -12.60 -20.31 15.80
C ALA A 62 -12.82 -20.12 14.29
N SER A 63 -12.56 -21.15 13.49
CA SER A 63 -12.92 -21.14 12.07
C SER A 63 -14.45 -21.07 11.90
N ASN A 64 -14.90 -20.41 10.84
CA ASN A 64 -16.30 -20.34 10.44
C ASN A 64 -16.47 -20.77 8.97
N GLU A 65 -17.68 -20.64 8.43
CA GLU A 65 -18.01 -21.04 7.06
C GLU A 65 -17.20 -20.27 6.01
N GLN A 66 -16.98 -18.97 6.23
CA GLN A 66 -16.27 -18.10 5.30
C GLN A 66 -14.73 -18.22 5.40
N CYS A 67 -14.20 -18.46 6.59
CA CYS A 67 -12.79 -18.33 6.92
C CYS A 67 -12.31 -19.41 7.90
N ASN A 68 -11.32 -20.18 7.48
CA ASN A 68 -10.70 -21.23 8.28
C ASN A 68 -9.17 -21.19 8.20
N ALA A 69 -8.51 -21.86 9.16
CA ALA A 69 -7.05 -21.82 9.29
C ALA A 69 -6.28 -22.52 8.16
N GLN A 70 -6.96 -23.30 7.30
CA GLN A 70 -6.35 -23.97 6.14
C GLN A 70 -6.33 -23.07 4.90
N MET A 71 -7.11 -21.99 4.90
CA MET A 71 -7.08 -21.01 3.83
C MET A 71 -5.77 -20.24 3.85
N ASP A 72 -5.32 -19.86 2.66
CA ASP A 72 -4.13 -19.05 2.55
C ASP A 72 -4.39 -17.61 2.95
N SER A 73 -3.32 -16.99 3.44
CA SER A 73 -3.40 -15.71 4.11
C SER A 73 -3.85 -14.57 3.19
N ASP A 74 -3.51 -14.63 1.89
CA ASP A 74 -3.97 -13.66 0.89
C ASP A 74 -5.47 -13.76 0.63
N ILE A 75 -6.00 -14.99 0.58
CA ILE A 75 -7.44 -15.26 0.44
C ILE A 75 -8.16 -14.81 1.71
N LEU A 76 -7.66 -15.17 2.89
CA LEU A 76 -8.24 -14.76 4.18
C LEU A 76 -8.30 -13.23 4.30
N PHE A 77 -7.23 -12.52 3.92
CA PHE A 77 -7.21 -11.07 3.91
C PHE A 77 -8.27 -10.51 2.93
N GLY A 78 -8.31 -11.02 1.69
CA GLY A 78 -9.27 -10.57 0.68
C GLY A 78 -10.73 -10.83 1.05
N VAL A 79 -11.05 -12.02 1.57
CA VAL A 79 -12.39 -12.36 2.06
C VAL A 79 -12.75 -11.49 3.25
N GLY A 80 -11.82 -11.32 4.20
CA GLY A 80 -12.01 -10.42 5.34
C GLY A 80 -12.28 -8.98 4.91
N PHE A 81 -11.59 -8.49 3.88
CA PHE A 81 -11.79 -7.16 3.33
C PHE A 81 -13.20 -7.00 2.72
N LEU A 82 -13.63 -7.97 1.90
CA LEU A 82 -14.98 -7.95 1.30
C LEU A 82 -16.08 -7.97 2.38
N LEU A 83 -15.92 -8.81 3.41
CA LEU A 83 -16.86 -8.87 4.54
C LEU A 83 -16.88 -7.55 5.32
N TYR A 84 -15.73 -6.90 5.49
CA TYR A 84 -15.64 -5.59 6.12
C TYR A 84 -16.39 -4.52 5.31
N GLU A 85 -16.21 -4.48 3.98
CA GLU A 85 -16.96 -3.57 3.09
C GLU A 85 -18.47 -3.81 3.20
N ASN A 86 -18.90 -5.06 3.37
CA ASN A 86 -20.29 -5.47 3.54
C ASN A 86 -20.84 -5.28 4.98
N GLN A 87 -20.05 -4.74 5.91
CA GLN A 87 -20.41 -4.57 7.34
C GLN A 87 -20.65 -5.88 8.09
N GLU A 88 -20.12 -7.00 7.61
CA GLU A 88 -20.15 -8.31 8.28
C GLU A 88 -18.96 -8.45 9.25
N LEU A 89 -18.90 -7.55 10.24
CA LEU A 89 -17.69 -7.30 11.04
C LEU A 89 -17.18 -8.51 11.82
N ASP A 90 -18.06 -9.38 12.34
CA ASP A 90 -17.65 -10.58 13.08
C ASP A 90 -16.94 -11.60 12.17
N ALA A 91 -17.48 -11.81 10.98
CA ALA A 91 -16.87 -12.69 9.99
C ALA A 91 -15.56 -12.08 9.48
N ALA A 92 -15.56 -10.77 9.19
CA ALA A 92 -14.36 -10.03 8.79
C ALA A 92 -13.24 -10.14 9.85
N LYS A 93 -13.59 -10.00 11.14
CA LYS A 93 -12.66 -10.15 12.27
C LYS A 93 -11.97 -11.51 12.25
N THR A 94 -12.74 -12.59 12.10
CA THR A 94 -12.18 -13.95 12.04
C THR A 94 -11.18 -14.10 10.88
N CYS A 95 -11.55 -13.64 9.68
CA CYS A 95 -10.67 -13.69 8.51
C CYS A 95 -9.39 -12.87 8.72
N MET A 96 -9.51 -11.65 9.24
CA MET A 96 -8.38 -10.76 9.47
C MET A 96 -7.43 -11.27 10.56
N VAL A 97 -7.95 -11.87 11.65
CA VAL A 97 -7.12 -12.52 12.67
C VAL A 97 -6.31 -13.67 12.08
N LEU A 98 -6.92 -14.50 11.24
CA LEU A 98 -6.24 -15.61 10.57
C LEU A 98 -5.23 -15.13 9.51
N ALA A 99 -5.47 -13.98 8.88
CA ALA A 99 -4.56 -13.39 7.90
C ALA A 99 -3.36 -12.65 8.54
N ALA A 100 -3.57 -12.00 9.68
CA ALA A 100 -2.62 -11.08 10.30
C ALA A 100 -1.19 -11.58 10.50
N PRO A 101 -0.92 -12.86 10.85
CA PRO A 101 0.44 -13.36 11.00
C PRO A 101 1.31 -13.25 9.74
N LYS A 102 0.71 -13.19 8.54
CA LYS A 102 1.43 -13.04 7.26
C LYS A 102 0.99 -11.81 6.46
N HIS A 103 -0.05 -11.09 6.90
CA HIS A 103 -0.52 -9.84 6.29
C HIS A 103 -0.65 -8.73 7.36
N PRO A 104 0.42 -7.95 7.61
CA PRO A 104 0.41 -6.90 8.64
C PRO A 104 -0.67 -5.82 8.46
N ARG A 105 -1.11 -5.55 7.22
CA ARG A 105 -2.23 -4.62 6.94
C ARG A 105 -3.53 -5.07 7.59
N ALA A 106 -3.73 -6.37 7.81
CA ALA A 106 -4.92 -6.89 8.51
C ALA A 106 -5.11 -6.23 9.87
N PHE A 107 -4.03 -5.80 10.54
CA PHE A 107 -4.12 -5.05 11.78
C PHE A 107 -4.76 -3.66 11.64
N CYS A 108 -4.59 -2.96 10.51
CA CYS A 108 -5.31 -1.70 10.29
C CYS A 108 -6.83 -1.95 10.26
N TYR A 109 -7.27 -3.00 9.57
CA TYR A 109 -8.68 -3.40 9.54
C TYR A 109 -9.19 -3.92 10.88
N LEU A 110 -8.40 -4.74 11.59
CA LEU A 110 -8.74 -5.18 12.95
C LEU A 110 -8.90 -4.01 13.91
N SER A 111 -8.10 -2.95 13.76
CA SER A 111 -8.27 -1.73 14.55
C SER A 111 -9.63 -1.06 14.29
N MET A 112 -10.01 -0.91 13.02
CA MET A 112 -11.30 -0.32 12.64
C MET A 112 -12.49 -1.19 13.08
N ILE A 113 -12.35 -2.52 13.02
CA ILE A 113 -13.35 -3.47 13.51
C ILE A 113 -13.47 -3.39 15.04
N ALA A 114 -12.35 -3.39 15.76
CA ALA A 114 -12.34 -3.33 17.23
C ALA A 114 -12.99 -2.05 17.77
N GLY A 115 -12.82 -0.92 17.09
CA GLY A 115 -13.47 0.34 17.45
C GLY A 115 -15.01 0.27 17.41
N GLN A 116 -15.57 -0.68 16.65
CA GLN A 116 -17.00 -0.87 16.42
C GLN A 116 -17.60 -2.09 17.14
N ASP A 117 -16.81 -2.80 17.97
CA ASP A 117 -17.27 -4.00 18.68
C ASP A 117 -18.23 -3.65 19.83
N GLU A 118 -19.53 -3.52 19.52
CA GLU A 118 -20.58 -3.09 20.46
C GLU A 118 -20.71 -3.99 21.71
N SER A 119 -20.12 -5.19 21.71
CA SER A 119 -20.09 -6.06 22.88
C SER A 119 -19.12 -5.59 23.97
N LYS A 120 -18.25 -4.61 23.66
CA LYS A 120 -17.17 -4.13 24.52
C LYS A 120 -17.38 -2.69 24.99
N THR A 121 -16.82 -2.37 26.15
CA THR A 121 -16.79 -0.99 26.66
C THR A 121 -15.91 -0.10 25.78
N ASP A 122 -16.14 1.21 25.81
CA ASP A 122 -15.34 2.18 25.05
C ASP A 122 -13.85 2.06 25.36
N GLU A 123 -13.48 1.87 26.62
CA GLU A 123 -12.09 1.67 27.06
C GLU A 123 -11.46 0.42 26.44
N GLN A 124 -12.20 -0.68 26.39
CA GLN A 124 -11.74 -1.93 25.77
C GLN A 124 -11.57 -1.77 24.27
N ARG A 125 -12.56 -1.19 23.57
CA ARG A 125 -12.49 -0.93 22.12
C ARG A 125 -11.31 -0.03 21.78
N ASN A 126 -11.17 1.07 22.53
CA ASN A 126 -10.09 2.03 22.35
C ASN A 126 -8.72 1.41 22.55
N THR A 127 -8.54 0.62 23.61
CA THR A 127 -7.25 -0.03 23.90
C THR A 127 -6.89 -1.08 22.86
N GLU A 128 -7.85 -1.89 22.43
CA GLU A 128 -7.61 -2.90 21.40
C GLU A 128 -7.32 -2.27 20.03
N SER A 129 -8.12 -1.27 19.63
CA SER A 129 -7.90 -0.50 18.40
C SER A 129 -6.51 0.16 18.39
N PHE A 130 -6.08 0.76 19.51
CA PHE A 130 -4.75 1.34 19.64
C PHE A 130 -3.65 0.29 19.48
N ASN A 131 -3.78 -0.86 20.15
CA ASN A 131 -2.78 -1.91 20.11
C ASN A 131 -2.60 -2.50 18.71
N TYR A 132 -3.69 -2.68 17.96
CA TYR A 132 -3.61 -3.10 16.56
C TYR A 132 -2.88 -2.06 15.69
N MET A 133 -3.21 -0.77 15.82
CA MET A 133 -2.50 0.32 15.11
C MET A 133 -1.01 0.35 15.50
N ALA A 134 -0.70 0.33 16.79
CA ALA A 134 0.67 0.34 17.28
C ALA A 134 1.47 -0.85 16.74
N TYR A 135 0.92 -2.05 16.76
CA TYR A 135 1.60 -3.24 16.25
C TYR A 135 1.85 -3.15 14.73
N SER A 136 0.88 -2.67 13.96
CA SER A 136 1.00 -2.50 12.51
C SER A 136 1.99 -1.41 12.13
N ALA A 137 2.01 -0.27 12.84
CA ALA A 137 2.96 0.82 12.62
C ALA A 137 4.42 0.42 12.93
N LEU A 138 4.65 -0.52 13.86
CA LEU A 138 5.97 -1.12 14.06
C LEU A 138 6.49 -1.85 12.80
N GLN A 139 5.60 -2.27 11.92
CA GLN A 139 5.89 -2.91 10.64
C GLN A 139 5.90 -1.92 9.45
N ASN A 140 5.93 -0.61 9.72
CA ASN A 140 5.89 0.47 8.71
C ASN A 140 4.60 0.54 7.88
N ASP A 141 3.48 0.10 8.47
CA ASP A 141 2.17 0.20 7.82
C ASP A 141 1.67 1.66 7.83
N TRP A 142 1.59 2.28 6.65
CA TRP A 142 1.22 3.70 6.55
C TRP A 142 -0.22 4.01 7.01
N CYS A 143 -1.15 3.05 6.92
CA CYS A 143 -2.54 3.17 7.36
C CYS A 143 -2.56 3.28 8.89
N ALA A 144 -1.79 2.44 9.56
CA ALA A 144 -1.65 2.45 10.99
C ALA A 144 -0.87 3.67 11.51
N GLU A 145 0.18 4.11 10.81
CA GLU A 145 0.91 5.33 11.16
C GLU A 145 0.02 6.58 11.10
N TYR A 146 -0.86 6.66 10.09
CA TYR A 146 -1.87 7.72 10.02
C TYR A 146 -2.94 7.58 11.11
N GLY A 147 -3.33 6.35 11.45
CA GLY A 147 -4.20 6.07 12.60
C GLY A 147 -3.62 6.58 13.92
N LEU A 148 -2.31 6.39 14.14
CA LEU A 148 -1.61 6.92 15.31
C LEU A 148 -1.55 8.45 15.31
N TYR A 149 -1.35 9.08 14.16
CA TYR A 149 -1.48 10.55 14.03
C TYR A 149 -2.85 11.01 14.55
N GLN A 150 -3.95 10.40 14.10
CA GLN A 150 -5.29 10.78 14.55
C GLN A 150 -5.47 10.54 16.06
N ALA A 151 -5.05 9.38 16.57
CA ALA A 151 -5.15 9.05 17.99
C ALA A 151 -4.45 10.10 18.88
N TYR A 152 -3.21 10.47 18.56
CA TYR A 152 -2.48 11.49 19.32
C TYR A 152 -2.97 12.92 19.05
N ASN A 153 -3.45 13.23 17.84
CA ASN A 153 -3.91 14.59 17.51
C ASN A 153 -5.19 14.96 18.25
N TYR A 154 -6.10 14.00 18.43
CA TYR A 154 -7.40 14.21 19.05
C TYR A 154 -7.49 13.69 20.49
N GLY A 155 -6.52 12.89 20.94
CA GLY A 155 -6.53 12.30 22.28
C GLY A 155 -7.63 11.24 22.47
N HIS A 156 -7.92 10.45 21.43
CA HIS A 156 -8.86 9.34 21.48
C HIS A 156 -8.14 7.98 21.46
N THR A 157 -8.88 6.88 21.59
CA THR A 157 -8.33 5.52 21.43
C THR A 157 -7.17 5.23 22.42
N SER A 158 -7.39 5.55 23.70
CA SER A 158 -6.42 5.34 24.81
C SER A 158 -5.11 6.15 24.71
N ALA A 159 -4.97 7.05 23.74
CA ALA A 159 -3.86 7.98 23.64
C ALA A 159 -4.20 9.32 24.30
N LYS A 160 -3.26 9.90 25.05
CA LYS A 160 -3.38 11.31 25.48
C LYS A 160 -3.07 12.20 24.29
N GLN A 161 -3.78 13.33 24.18
CA GLN A 161 -3.52 14.30 23.14
C GLN A 161 -2.06 14.80 23.22
N ASP A 162 -1.35 14.70 22.12
CA ASP A 162 0.02 15.18 21.94
C ASP A 162 0.22 15.55 20.47
N THR A 163 0.01 16.83 20.15
CA THR A 163 0.04 17.33 18.77
C THR A 163 1.45 17.30 18.17
N ALA A 164 2.49 17.39 19.00
CA ALA A 164 3.87 17.29 18.54
C ALA A 164 4.21 15.85 18.14
N LEU A 165 3.84 14.87 18.97
CA LEU A 165 3.98 13.46 18.62
C LEU A 165 3.11 13.07 17.41
N ALA A 166 1.88 13.59 17.34
CA ALA A 166 0.97 13.36 16.22
C ALA A 166 1.59 13.82 14.89
N LEU A 167 2.18 15.03 14.84
CA LEU A 167 2.84 15.55 13.64
C LEU A 167 4.00 14.65 13.20
N ARG A 168 4.78 14.10 14.13
CA ARG A 168 5.88 13.16 13.80
C ARG A 168 5.35 11.86 13.19
N TRP A 169 4.24 11.32 13.69
CA TRP A 169 3.57 10.16 13.08
C TRP A 169 2.99 10.47 11.70
N LEU A 170 2.40 11.66 11.52
CA LEU A 170 1.92 12.14 10.23
C LEU A 170 3.05 12.24 9.20
N GLU A 171 4.19 12.82 9.60
CA GLU A 171 5.39 12.89 8.76
C GLU A 171 5.90 11.50 8.34
N ARG A 172 5.86 10.52 9.26
CA ARG A 172 6.26 9.14 8.93
C ARG A 172 5.33 8.49 7.92
N SER A 173 4.01 8.59 8.12
CA SER A 173 3.01 8.09 7.16
C SER A 173 3.15 8.77 5.78
N ALA A 174 3.37 10.10 5.76
CA ALA A 174 3.60 10.86 4.54
C ALA A 174 4.90 10.46 3.82
N ARG A 175 5.96 10.12 4.57
CA ARG A 175 7.22 9.55 4.01
C ARG A 175 7.00 8.17 3.46
N HIS A 176 6.19 7.33 4.09
CA HIS A 176 5.78 6.06 3.50
C HIS A 176 4.83 6.23 2.32
N GLY A 177 4.38 7.45 2.05
CA GLY A 177 3.79 7.86 0.79
C GLY A 177 2.26 7.83 0.78
N TYR A 178 1.64 7.76 1.97
CA TYR A 178 0.19 7.77 2.08
C TYR A 178 -0.38 9.13 1.62
N PRO A 179 -1.22 9.17 0.57
CA PRO A 179 -1.65 10.43 -0.05
C PRO A 179 -2.41 11.36 0.90
N GLU A 180 -3.26 10.82 1.76
CA GLU A 180 -4.03 11.56 2.74
C GLU A 180 -3.09 12.17 3.79
N ALA A 181 -2.13 11.40 4.33
CA ALA A 181 -1.11 11.95 5.23
C ALA A 181 -0.29 13.08 4.60
N GLN A 182 0.06 12.96 3.31
CA GLN A 182 0.80 14.00 2.62
C GLN A 182 -0.02 15.30 2.48
N LYS A 183 -1.33 15.19 2.20
CA LYS A 183 -2.22 16.37 2.14
C LYS A 183 -2.35 17.04 3.50
N ASP A 184 -2.70 16.27 4.53
CA ASP A 184 -2.82 16.76 5.90
C ASP A 184 -1.52 17.43 6.36
N LEU A 185 -0.36 16.85 6.01
CA LEU A 185 0.93 17.42 6.37
C LEU A 185 1.21 18.76 5.67
N ILE A 186 0.84 18.89 4.40
CA ILE A 186 0.93 20.17 3.68
C ILE A 186 0.05 21.22 4.35
N GLU A 187 -1.21 20.89 4.65
CA GLU A 187 -2.16 21.78 5.32
C GLU A 187 -1.62 22.23 6.69
N LYS A 188 -1.08 21.30 7.50
CA LYS A 188 -0.49 21.63 8.79
C LYS A 188 0.70 22.59 8.68
N TYR A 189 1.57 22.41 7.68
CA TYR A 189 2.68 23.34 7.47
C TYR A 189 2.21 24.71 6.97
N GLU A 190 1.18 24.78 6.12
CA GLU A 190 0.60 26.07 5.71
C GLU A 190 -0.05 26.80 6.88
N GLU A 191 -0.83 26.11 7.72
CA GLU A 191 -1.43 26.66 8.94
C GLU A 191 -0.39 27.24 9.91
N GLN A 192 0.78 26.59 10.00
CA GLN A 192 1.91 27.04 10.83
C GLN A 192 2.75 28.15 10.16
N GLY A 193 2.44 28.53 8.92
CA GLY A 193 3.24 29.49 8.14
C GLY A 193 4.59 28.93 7.66
N ASN A 194 4.81 27.61 7.79
CA ASN A 194 6.01 26.93 7.31
C ASN A 194 5.92 26.64 5.80
N LEU A 195 5.89 27.71 5.01
CA LEU A 195 5.70 27.63 3.56
C LEU A 195 6.82 26.86 2.85
N SER A 196 8.05 26.83 3.40
CA SER A 196 9.15 26.05 2.85
C SER A 196 8.87 24.54 2.89
N ALA A 197 8.36 24.03 4.02
CA ALA A 197 8.04 22.61 4.17
C ALA A 197 6.79 22.24 3.36
N ALA A 198 5.75 23.08 3.38
CA ALA A 198 4.55 22.92 2.56
C ALA A 198 4.91 22.85 1.05
N TYR A 199 5.78 23.75 0.59
CA TYR A 199 6.28 23.76 -0.80
C TYR A 199 6.99 22.46 -1.17
N ALA A 200 7.91 21.98 -0.30
CA ALA A 200 8.66 20.77 -0.56
C ALA A 200 7.75 19.54 -0.69
N TRP A 201 6.79 19.36 0.22
CA TRP A 201 5.83 18.27 0.18
C TRP A 201 4.85 18.37 -0.99
N THR A 202 4.41 19.59 -1.32
CA THR A 202 3.57 19.84 -2.52
C THR A 202 4.28 19.37 -3.78
N ARG A 203 5.60 19.59 -3.88
CA ARG A 203 6.40 19.09 -5.01
C ARG A 203 6.62 17.59 -5.00
N ILE A 204 6.66 16.94 -3.84
CA ILE A 204 6.69 15.46 -3.75
C ILE A 204 5.39 14.86 -4.31
N MET A 205 4.24 15.46 -3.97
CA MET A 205 2.94 14.99 -4.42
C MET A 205 2.66 15.26 -5.90
N ALA A 206 3.25 16.34 -6.44
CA ALA A 206 3.05 16.78 -7.81
C ALA A 206 3.27 15.67 -8.85
N LYS A 207 2.53 15.77 -9.96
CA LYS A 207 2.85 15.03 -11.18
C LYS A 207 4.02 15.74 -11.86
N ALA A 208 4.83 15.00 -12.62
CA ALA A 208 6.07 15.52 -13.20
C ALA A 208 5.90 16.87 -13.93
N ASP A 209 4.75 17.07 -14.58
CA ASP A 209 4.45 18.26 -15.37
C ASP A 209 3.44 19.23 -14.71
N ASP A 210 2.96 18.96 -13.48
CA ASP A 210 1.99 19.81 -12.79
C ASP A 210 2.63 20.51 -11.59
N THR A 211 3.09 21.74 -11.81
CA THR A 211 3.70 22.60 -10.79
C THR A 211 2.72 23.60 -10.18
N THR A 212 1.46 23.61 -10.60
CA THR A 212 0.49 24.68 -10.32
C THR A 212 0.37 25.00 -8.82
N ALA A 213 0.21 23.98 -7.98
CA ALA A 213 0.07 24.14 -6.54
C ALA A 213 1.38 24.60 -5.88
N ALA A 214 2.52 24.06 -6.33
CA ALA A 214 3.83 24.46 -5.84
C ALA A 214 4.16 25.91 -6.21
N ASP A 215 3.80 26.36 -7.42
CA ASP A 215 4.00 27.73 -7.88
C ASP A 215 3.14 28.73 -7.10
N ALA A 216 1.91 28.36 -6.75
CA ALA A 216 1.04 29.17 -5.89
C ALA A 216 1.60 29.36 -4.47
N LEU A 217 2.24 28.33 -3.91
CA LEU A 217 3.00 28.45 -2.65
C LEU A 217 4.20 29.37 -2.83
N LYS A 218 5.01 29.12 -3.88
CA LYS A 218 6.23 29.86 -4.19
C LYS A 218 5.99 31.37 -4.35
N ALA A 219 4.85 31.77 -4.94
CA ALA A 219 4.46 33.17 -5.10
C ALA A 219 4.26 33.93 -3.78
N ARG A 220 4.02 33.21 -2.67
CA ARG A 220 3.85 33.77 -1.32
C ARG A 220 5.12 33.71 -0.46
N MET A 221 6.21 33.16 -1.01
CA MET A 221 7.45 32.87 -0.28
C MET A 221 8.54 33.91 -0.55
N SER A 222 9.39 34.16 0.45
CA SER A 222 10.64 34.89 0.27
C SER A 222 11.69 34.05 -0.46
N ALA A 223 12.72 34.69 -1.03
CA ALA A 223 13.82 33.99 -1.69
C ALA A 223 14.50 32.95 -0.76
N ALA A 224 14.66 33.27 0.53
CA ALA A 224 15.23 32.35 1.52
C ALA A 224 14.32 31.12 1.75
N GLN A 225 13.01 31.31 1.86
CA GLN A 225 12.06 30.20 1.99
C GLN A 225 12.04 29.32 0.74
N ILE A 226 12.17 29.91 -0.45
CA ILE A 226 12.27 29.15 -1.71
C ILE A 226 13.52 28.27 -1.67
N THR A 227 14.68 28.82 -1.32
CA THR A 227 15.93 28.05 -1.21
C THR A 227 15.81 26.91 -0.19
N ASP A 228 15.26 27.18 1.00
CA ASP A 228 15.04 26.15 2.03
C ASP A 228 14.06 25.07 1.53
N GLY A 229 12.97 25.44 0.88
CA GLY A 229 12.01 24.51 0.30
C GLY A 229 12.58 23.63 -0.81
N GLU A 230 13.44 24.17 -1.68
CA GLU A 230 14.17 23.40 -2.71
C GLU A 230 15.14 22.38 -2.10
N GLN A 231 15.86 22.79 -1.05
CA GLN A 231 16.76 21.90 -0.32
C GLN A 231 15.99 20.75 0.35
N ARG A 232 14.88 21.07 1.03
CA ARG A 232 13.98 20.08 1.64
C ARG A 232 13.40 19.12 0.62
N TYR A 233 12.95 19.61 -0.53
CA TYR A 233 12.44 18.77 -1.61
C TYR A 233 13.49 17.76 -2.09
N THR A 234 14.73 18.21 -2.26
CA THR A 234 15.85 17.34 -2.67
C THR A 234 16.11 16.26 -1.62
N GLN A 235 16.10 16.62 -0.34
CA GLN A 235 16.26 15.66 0.76
C GLN A 235 15.10 14.64 0.80
N LEU A 236 13.86 15.11 0.68
CA LEU A 236 12.65 14.28 0.73
C LEU A 236 12.58 13.30 -0.44
N THR A 237 13.07 13.67 -1.62
CA THR A 237 13.05 12.80 -2.82
C THR A 237 13.74 11.46 -2.58
N GLY A 238 14.77 11.41 -1.72
CA GLY A 238 15.44 10.16 -1.33
C GLY A 238 14.85 9.44 -0.11
N GLN A 239 13.90 10.06 0.59
CA GLN A 239 13.33 9.57 1.85
C GLN A 239 11.87 9.12 1.72
N VAL A 240 11.15 9.66 0.74
CA VAL A 240 9.77 9.29 0.48
C VAL A 240 9.73 8.00 -0.35
N THR A 241 8.91 7.04 0.07
CA THR A 241 8.66 5.81 -0.67
C THR A 241 8.26 6.14 -2.10
N SER A 242 8.97 5.54 -3.07
CA SER A 242 8.69 5.81 -4.49
C SER A 242 7.24 5.41 -4.85
N LYS A 243 6.64 6.10 -5.83
CA LYS A 243 5.32 5.72 -6.36
C LYS A 243 5.25 4.25 -6.80
N GLN A 244 6.35 3.70 -7.33
CA GLN A 244 6.42 2.28 -7.69
C GLN A 244 6.31 1.35 -6.47
N ALA A 245 7.03 1.66 -5.38
CA ALA A 245 6.99 0.89 -4.15
C ALA A 245 5.63 1.02 -3.45
N LEU A 246 5.07 2.23 -3.40
CA LEU A 246 3.69 2.48 -2.95
C LEU A 246 2.68 1.64 -3.71
N TYR A 247 2.73 1.66 -5.05
CA TYR A 247 1.84 0.83 -5.83
C TYR A 247 2.10 -0.64 -5.60
N ALA A 248 3.34 -1.08 -5.37
CA ALA A 248 3.62 -2.48 -5.05
C ALA A 248 2.93 -2.89 -3.74
N GLU A 249 2.99 -2.04 -2.71
CA GLU A 249 2.33 -2.27 -1.42
C GLU A 249 0.80 -2.22 -1.52
N ALA A 250 0.21 -1.19 -2.14
CA ALA A 250 -1.24 -1.10 -2.36
C ALA A 250 -1.76 -2.28 -3.20
N ARG A 251 -0.95 -2.76 -4.14
CA ARG A 251 -1.30 -3.92 -4.96
C ARG A 251 -1.26 -5.24 -4.20
N GLU A 252 -0.63 -5.33 -3.03
CA GLU A 252 -0.76 -6.52 -2.17
C GLU A 252 -2.20 -6.71 -1.70
N GLU A 253 -2.90 -5.62 -1.40
CA GLU A 253 -4.32 -5.67 -1.04
C GLU A 253 -5.18 -6.10 -2.23
N ASP A 254 -4.90 -5.56 -3.41
CA ASP A 254 -5.58 -5.98 -4.63
C ASP A 254 -5.35 -7.46 -4.95
N VAL A 255 -4.14 -7.99 -4.73
CA VAL A 255 -3.88 -9.45 -4.86
C VAL A 255 -4.80 -10.23 -3.96
N GLY A 256 -4.92 -9.87 -2.68
CA GLY A 256 -5.84 -10.53 -1.76
C GLY A 256 -7.29 -10.49 -2.25
N ARG A 257 -7.76 -9.32 -2.71
CA ARG A 257 -9.13 -9.14 -3.23
C ARG A 257 -9.41 -9.99 -4.48
N TYR A 258 -8.48 -10.04 -5.44
CA TYR A 258 -8.62 -10.92 -6.61
C TYR A 258 -8.54 -12.40 -6.20
N SER A 259 -7.62 -12.75 -5.29
CA SER A 259 -7.51 -14.12 -4.76
C SER A 259 -8.81 -14.58 -4.11
N ALA A 260 -9.46 -13.72 -3.31
CA ALA A 260 -10.73 -14.02 -2.67
C ALA A 260 -11.87 -14.24 -3.67
N GLU A 261 -12.06 -13.31 -4.61
CA GLU A 261 -13.13 -13.43 -5.61
C GLU A 261 -12.91 -14.63 -6.54
N ILE A 262 -11.67 -14.88 -6.98
CA ILE A 262 -11.35 -16.07 -7.78
C ILE A 262 -11.57 -17.35 -6.97
N TYR A 263 -11.21 -17.36 -5.69
CA TYR A 263 -11.41 -18.52 -4.83
C TYR A 263 -12.90 -18.85 -4.66
N GLN A 264 -13.75 -17.82 -4.54
CA GLN A 264 -15.20 -17.97 -4.37
C GLN A 264 -15.91 -18.34 -5.68
N ASP A 265 -15.63 -17.60 -6.76
CA ASP A 265 -16.44 -17.67 -7.98
C ASP A 265 -15.80 -18.49 -9.10
N TYR A 266 -14.47 -18.63 -9.11
CA TYR A 266 -13.70 -19.27 -10.17
C TYR A 266 -12.59 -20.22 -9.65
N PRO A 267 -12.87 -21.13 -8.70
CA PRO A 267 -11.85 -21.88 -7.96
C PRO A 267 -10.95 -22.76 -8.85
N ASP A 268 -11.46 -23.20 -10.00
CA ASP A 268 -10.69 -23.97 -10.99
C ASP A 268 -9.47 -23.21 -11.53
N THR A 269 -9.46 -21.88 -11.43
CA THR A 269 -8.29 -21.04 -11.76
C THR A 269 -7.06 -21.44 -10.92
N PHE A 270 -7.28 -21.86 -9.67
CA PHE A 270 -6.20 -22.21 -8.75
C PHE A 270 -5.89 -23.70 -8.69
N LYS A 271 -6.59 -24.52 -9.46
CA LYS A 271 -6.38 -25.96 -9.49
C LYS A 271 -4.93 -26.30 -9.84
N GLY A 272 -4.30 -27.11 -8.99
CA GLY A 272 -2.93 -27.59 -9.16
C GLY A 272 -1.84 -26.58 -8.82
N LEU A 273 -2.18 -25.41 -8.24
CA LEU A 273 -1.20 -24.45 -7.73
C LEU A 273 -1.01 -24.63 -6.23
N SER A 274 0.23 -24.58 -5.76
CA SER A 274 0.53 -24.31 -4.35
C SER A 274 0.15 -22.88 -3.96
N SER A 275 0.11 -22.58 -2.67
CA SER A 275 -0.17 -21.24 -2.14
C SER A 275 0.75 -20.17 -2.74
N ALA A 276 2.05 -20.46 -2.81
CA ALA A 276 3.05 -19.54 -3.35
C ALA A 276 2.87 -19.32 -4.87
N GLU A 277 2.58 -20.39 -5.62
CA GLU A 277 2.35 -20.29 -7.06
C GLU A 277 1.06 -19.53 -7.38
N ARG A 278 -0.01 -19.75 -6.62
CA ARG A 278 -1.27 -19.01 -6.76
C ARG A 278 -1.04 -17.53 -6.56
N TYR A 279 -0.47 -17.15 -5.41
CA TYR A 279 -0.24 -15.75 -5.07
C TYR A 279 0.62 -15.06 -6.15
N ASN A 280 1.71 -15.72 -6.58
CA ASN A 280 2.56 -15.20 -7.66
C ASN A 280 1.81 -15.08 -8.99
N TYR A 281 0.96 -16.05 -9.32
CA TYR A 281 0.15 -16.02 -10.53
C TYR A 281 -0.82 -14.84 -10.56
N VAL A 282 -1.56 -14.61 -9.47
CA VAL A 282 -2.51 -13.49 -9.34
C VAL A 282 -1.77 -12.17 -9.46
N LYS A 283 -0.68 -12.00 -8.71
CA LYS A 283 0.17 -10.79 -8.72
C LYS A 283 0.70 -10.45 -10.11
N GLN A 284 1.32 -11.42 -10.78
CA GLN A 284 1.92 -11.21 -12.11
C GLN A 284 0.84 -10.94 -13.17
N SER A 285 -0.26 -11.69 -13.14
CA SER A 285 -1.35 -11.54 -14.10
C SER A 285 -2.06 -10.19 -13.93
N MET A 286 -2.25 -9.74 -12.69
CA MET A 286 -2.81 -8.43 -12.37
C MET A 286 -1.92 -7.30 -12.89
N PHE A 287 -0.60 -7.34 -12.63
CA PHE A 287 0.33 -6.32 -13.10
C PHE A 287 0.33 -6.24 -14.62
N LYS A 288 0.38 -7.39 -15.29
CA LYS A 288 0.30 -7.44 -16.75
C LYS A 288 -1.03 -6.87 -17.25
N ALA A 289 -2.14 -7.22 -16.62
CA ALA A 289 -3.47 -6.79 -17.04
C ALA A 289 -3.66 -5.27 -16.95
N ILE A 290 -3.22 -4.64 -15.86
CA ILE A 290 -3.42 -3.19 -15.63
C ILE A 290 -2.78 -2.33 -16.74
N ASP A 291 -1.72 -2.82 -17.37
CA ASP A 291 -1.04 -2.12 -18.47
C ASP A 291 -1.69 -2.38 -19.85
N LEU A 292 -2.72 -3.23 -19.94
CA LEU A 292 -3.37 -3.55 -21.21
C LEU A 292 -4.35 -2.44 -21.64
N PRO A 293 -4.35 -2.04 -22.93
CA PRO A 293 -5.19 -0.92 -23.41
C PRO A 293 -6.70 -1.09 -23.23
N PHE A 294 -7.20 -2.33 -23.11
CA PHE A 294 -8.62 -2.59 -22.91
C PHE A 294 -9.05 -2.56 -21.44
N VAL A 295 -8.10 -2.59 -20.50
CA VAL A 295 -8.43 -2.63 -19.07
C VAL A 295 -8.82 -1.24 -18.60
N LYS A 296 -10.12 -1.05 -18.33
CA LYS A 296 -10.68 0.21 -17.81
C LYS A 296 -10.96 0.18 -16.30
N GLY A 297 -10.90 -1.00 -15.69
CA GLY A 297 -11.25 -1.21 -14.29
C GLY A 297 -11.06 -2.66 -13.81
N ARG A 298 -11.36 -2.89 -12.53
CA ARG A 298 -11.14 -4.15 -11.80
C ARG A 298 -11.75 -5.39 -12.48
N GLY A 299 -12.96 -5.27 -13.01
CA GLY A 299 -13.64 -6.38 -13.70
C GLY A 299 -12.87 -6.92 -14.91
N HIS A 300 -12.21 -6.05 -15.68
CA HIS A 300 -11.36 -6.46 -16.79
C HIS A 300 -10.11 -7.21 -16.33
N VAL A 301 -9.52 -6.77 -15.21
CA VAL A 301 -8.35 -7.42 -14.61
C VAL A 301 -8.72 -8.82 -14.12
N LEU A 302 -9.84 -8.95 -13.37
CA LEU A 302 -10.34 -10.25 -12.94
C LEU A 302 -10.59 -11.17 -14.15
N SER A 303 -11.30 -10.66 -15.15
CA SER A 303 -11.60 -11.41 -16.38
C SER A 303 -10.34 -11.90 -17.07
N TYR A 304 -9.33 -11.03 -17.17
CA TYR A 304 -8.03 -11.40 -17.72
C TYR A 304 -7.35 -12.49 -16.89
N ILE A 305 -7.29 -12.37 -15.55
CA ILE A 305 -6.63 -13.36 -14.69
C ILE A 305 -7.27 -14.75 -14.86
N VAL A 306 -8.60 -14.84 -14.85
CA VAL A 306 -9.33 -16.11 -14.98
C VAL A 306 -9.14 -16.72 -16.38
N VAL A 307 -9.38 -15.92 -17.42
CA VAL A 307 -9.31 -16.40 -18.83
C VAL A 307 -7.88 -16.76 -19.22
N ASN A 308 -6.90 -15.96 -18.79
CA ASN A 308 -5.49 -16.22 -19.07
C ASN A 308 -5.06 -17.57 -18.48
N ARG A 309 -5.50 -17.90 -17.26
CA ARG A 309 -5.14 -19.17 -16.63
C ARG A 309 -5.63 -20.36 -17.44
N GLN A 310 -6.90 -20.32 -17.84
CA GLN A 310 -7.52 -21.39 -18.62
C GLN A 310 -6.88 -21.55 -19.99
N ALA A 311 -6.48 -20.43 -20.63
CA ALA A 311 -5.73 -20.48 -21.87
C ALA A 311 -4.34 -21.11 -21.69
N GLN A 312 -3.60 -20.73 -20.64
CA GLN A 312 -2.28 -21.28 -20.31
C GLN A 312 -2.33 -22.78 -20.00
N LEU A 313 -3.39 -23.26 -19.33
CA LEU A 313 -3.59 -24.69 -19.04
C LEU A 313 -3.77 -25.53 -20.31
N LYS A 314 -4.36 -24.96 -21.36
CA LYS A 314 -4.52 -25.63 -22.66
C LYS A 314 -3.28 -25.50 -23.53
N LYS A 315 -2.70 -24.31 -23.58
CA LYS A 315 -1.52 -24.02 -24.40
C LYS A 315 -0.53 -23.15 -23.61
N PRO A 316 0.52 -23.77 -23.02
CA PRO A 316 1.55 -23.02 -22.32
C PRO A 316 2.19 -21.94 -23.19
N GLY A 317 2.38 -20.75 -22.62
CA GLY A 317 2.99 -19.59 -23.30
C GLY A 317 2.05 -18.76 -24.17
N VAL A 318 0.73 -19.04 -24.18
CA VAL A 318 -0.24 -18.26 -24.96
C VAL A 318 -0.39 -16.83 -24.41
N ASP A 319 -0.43 -15.83 -25.29
CA ASP A 319 -0.73 -14.46 -24.87
C ASP A 319 -2.14 -14.06 -25.31
N ILE A 320 -3.11 -14.18 -24.39
CA ILE A 320 -4.51 -13.87 -24.71
C ILE A 320 -4.73 -12.39 -25.06
N ALA A 321 -3.79 -11.50 -24.70
CA ALA A 321 -3.83 -10.09 -25.08
C ALA A 321 -3.60 -9.88 -26.59
N GLN A 322 -3.08 -10.89 -27.31
CA GLN A 322 -2.91 -10.87 -28.76
C GLN A 322 -4.07 -11.58 -29.50
N ASP A 323 -4.96 -12.26 -28.78
CA ASP A 323 -6.11 -12.92 -29.37
C ASP A 323 -7.23 -11.90 -29.63
N LYS A 324 -7.40 -11.51 -30.90
CA LYS A 324 -8.39 -10.51 -31.30
C LYS A 324 -9.82 -10.85 -30.89
N LYS A 325 -10.18 -12.14 -30.80
CA LYS A 325 -11.54 -12.55 -30.41
C LYS A 325 -11.74 -12.39 -28.91
N ILE A 326 -10.76 -12.81 -28.11
CA ILE A 326 -10.80 -12.62 -26.65
C ILE A 326 -10.77 -11.12 -26.33
N VAL A 327 -9.88 -10.35 -26.96
CA VAL A 327 -9.80 -8.90 -26.75
C VAL A 327 -11.07 -8.17 -27.17
N ALA A 328 -11.79 -8.65 -28.19
CA ALA A 328 -13.08 -8.06 -28.56
C ALA A 328 -14.12 -8.23 -27.45
N VAL A 329 -14.23 -9.44 -26.86
CA VAL A 329 -15.11 -9.70 -25.71
C VAL A 329 -14.69 -8.87 -24.49
N MET A 330 -13.38 -8.77 -24.21
CA MET A 330 -12.85 -7.98 -23.08
C MET A 330 -13.03 -6.47 -23.23
N LYS A 331 -13.40 -5.96 -24.41
CA LYS A 331 -13.63 -4.53 -24.68
C LYS A 331 -15.11 -4.18 -24.69
N ASP A 332 -15.99 -5.17 -24.63
CA ASP A 332 -17.43 -4.99 -24.73
C ASP A 332 -17.96 -4.45 -23.40
N ASP A 333 -18.26 -3.15 -23.37
CA ASP A 333 -18.72 -2.46 -22.17
C ASP A 333 -20.17 -2.84 -21.80
N GLU A 334 -20.90 -3.58 -22.67
CA GLU A 334 -22.26 -4.05 -22.40
C GLU A 334 -22.28 -5.38 -21.63
N LEU A 335 -21.15 -6.10 -21.57
CA LEU A 335 -21.06 -7.37 -20.87
C LEU A 335 -20.76 -7.17 -19.38
N SER A 336 -21.47 -7.91 -18.54
CA SER A 336 -21.03 -8.10 -17.15
C SER A 336 -19.69 -8.86 -17.10
N VAL A 337 -19.04 -8.81 -15.95
CA VAL A 337 -17.78 -9.54 -15.70
C VAL A 337 -17.98 -11.06 -15.90
N ALA A 338 -19.08 -11.60 -15.38
CA ALA A 338 -19.41 -13.02 -15.52
C ALA A 338 -19.66 -13.42 -16.99
N GLU A 339 -20.39 -12.60 -17.76
CA GLU A 339 -20.62 -12.83 -19.19
C GLU A 339 -19.33 -12.72 -20.00
N THR A 340 -18.49 -11.73 -19.70
CA THR A 340 -17.17 -11.54 -20.31
C THR A 340 -16.31 -12.80 -20.12
N ILE A 341 -16.20 -13.30 -18.88
CA ILE A 341 -15.46 -14.52 -18.57
C ILE A 341 -16.05 -15.72 -19.30
N ALA A 342 -17.37 -15.93 -19.23
CA ALA A 342 -18.02 -17.09 -19.86
C ALA A 342 -17.81 -17.12 -21.38
N GLN A 343 -18.00 -15.98 -22.05
CA GLN A 343 -17.80 -15.87 -23.50
C GLN A 343 -16.33 -16.06 -23.89
N ALA A 344 -15.40 -15.42 -23.17
CA ALA A 344 -13.97 -15.57 -23.43
C ALA A 344 -13.48 -17.01 -23.18
N LEU A 345 -13.96 -17.69 -22.15
CA LEU A 345 -13.66 -19.10 -21.91
C LEU A 345 -14.21 -20.02 -23.01
N SER A 346 -15.37 -19.70 -23.59
CA SER A 346 -15.88 -20.40 -24.78
C SER A 346 -14.92 -20.28 -25.97
N ILE A 347 -14.34 -19.09 -26.18
CA ILE A 347 -13.32 -18.85 -27.21
C ILE A 347 -12.05 -19.65 -26.90
N VAL A 348 -11.56 -19.62 -25.66
CA VAL A 348 -10.39 -20.38 -25.19
C VAL A 348 -10.57 -21.88 -25.48
N ASN A 349 -11.72 -22.45 -25.12
CA ASN A 349 -12.04 -23.86 -25.33
C ASN A 349 -12.08 -24.27 -26.82
N LYS A 350 -12.46 -23.36 -27.71
CA LYS A 350 -12.51 -23.62 -29.16
C LYS A 350 -11.16 -23.40 -29.84
N THR A 351 -10.35 -22.48 -29.33
CA THR A 351 -9.15 -21.96 -30.03
C THR A 351 -7.88 -22.66 -29.58
N TYR A 352 -7.73 -22.93 -28.28
CA TYR A 352 -6.55 -23.56 -27.72
C TYR A 352 -6.85 -25.02 -27.42
N ARG A 353 -6.03 -25.93 -27.95
CA ARG A 353 -6.15 -27.38 -27.78
C ARG A 353 -4.95 -27.89 -27.01
#